data_AF-A0A0G1C0T4-F1
#
_entry.id   AF-A0A0G1C0T4-F1
#
_cell.length_a   1.000
_cell.length_b   1.000
_cell.length_c   1.000
_cell.angle_alpha   90.00
_cell.angle_beta   90.00
_cell.angle_gamma   90.00
#
_symmetry.space_group_name_H-M   'P 1'
#
loop_
_entity.id
_entity.type
_entity.pdbx_description
1 polymer ?
#
loop_
_entity_poly.entity_id
_entity_poly.type
_entity_poly.pdbx_seq_one_letter_code
_entity_poly.pdbx_strand_id
1 'polypeptide(L)'
;MKSLEKYDMIDANMRQGFKRWFKWLGLGLVTGAAILGLSVKTYIASLNRQEVKIAELATGNPTTFGGFTKEGKVRVYYNEGKLTRKIEIRGARQTASYTLPPDKAVDTEVTVMSGESITATVWDSDGGNMSYGWILPSNNTCGLPPYTVRDITPYITAARAAGEPLVSTQCWSDWEDPSDPRLDFNDFVLIFSYIPVESDKACMIQGFKVEGPDNSPSGPFADQIVRLTGGPEDNSNPYFLGGLNLYLSDCVGFRV
;
A
#
# COMPACT_ATOMS: atom_id res chain seq x y z
N MET A 1 -15.23 40.00 -66.98
CA MET A 1 -15.35 40.31 -65.53
C MET A 1 -15.92 39.16 -64.68
N LYS A 2 -16.85 38.32 -65.16
CA LYS A 2 -17.43 37.21 -64.35
C LYS A 2 -16.48 36.05 -63.96
N SER A 3 -15.26 35.96 -64.50
CA SER A 3 -14.35 34.84 -64.18
C SER A 3 -13.44 35.09 -62.97
N LEU A 4 -13.27 36.35 -62.54
CA LEU A 4 -12.43 36.68 -61.38
C LEU A 4 -13.15 36.40 -60.05
N GLU A 5 -14.45 36.70 -59.94
CA GLU A 5 -15.25 36.39 -58.74
C GLU A 5 -15.30 34.90 -58.40
N LYS A 6 -15.15 34.01 -59.39
CA LYS A 6 -15.21 32.56 -59.17
C LYS A 6 -13.95 32.02 -58.48
N TYR A 7 -12.80 32.67 -58.64
CA TYR A 7 -11.55 32.24 -58.01
C TYR A 7 -11.47 32.67 -56.54
N ASP A 8 -11.95 33.87 -56.19
CA ASP A 8 -11.95 34.36 -54.80
C ASP A 8 -12.87 33.52 -53.89
N MET A 9 -13.99 33.03 -54.43
CA MET A 9 -14.93 32.18 -53.67
C MET A 9 -14.35 30.79 -53.38
N ILE A 10 -13.50 30.26 -54.26
CA ILE A 10 -12.83 28.97 -54.08
C ILE A 10 -11.73 29.09 -53.01
N ASP A 11 -10.95 30.17 -53.02
CA ASP A 11 -9.86 30.37 -52.05
C ASP A 11 -10.40 30.58 -50.62
N ALA A 12 -11.52 31.30 -50.47
CA ALA A 12 -12.17 31.50 -49.17
C ALA A 12 -12.66 30.18 -48.55
N ASN A 13 -13.26 29.30 -49.36
CA ASN A 13 -13.73 27.99 -48.90
C ASN A 13 -12.58 27.04 -48.55
N MET A 14 -11.48 27.05 -49.33
CA MET A 14 -10.29 26.25 -49.00
C MET A 14 -9.65 26.69 -47.68
N ARG A 15 -9.52 28.00 -47.44
CA ARG A 15 -8.96 28.51 -46.16
C ARG A 15 -9.83 28.15 -44.96
N GLN A 16 -11.15 28.16 -45.09
CA GLN A 16 -12.04 27.75 -44.00
C GLN A 16 -11.98 26.24 -43.73
N GLY A 17 -11.94 25.41 -44.78
CA GLY A 17 -11.79 23.96 -44.65
C GLY A 17 -10.47 23.58 -43.97
N PHE A 18 -9.37 24.22 -44.39
CA PHE A 18 -8.03 23.99 -43.84
C PHE A 18 -7.93 24.37 -42.35
N LYS A 19 -8.53 25.50 -41.94
CA LYS A 19 -8.60 25.90 -40.52
C LYS A 19 -9.38 24.91 -39.66
N ARG A 20 -10.47 24.33 -40.18
CA ARG A 20 -11.24 23.30 -39.47
C ARG A 20 -10.42 22.01 -39.32
N TRP A 21 -9.71 21.61 -40.37
CA TRP A 21 -8.87 20.42 -40.35
C TRP A 21 -7.74 20.51 -39.30
N PHE A 22 -7.04 21.65 -39.21
CA PHE A 22 -6.01 21.86 -38.18
C PHE A 22 -6.55 21.82 -36.74
N LYS A 23 -7.78 22.32 -36.51
CA LYS A 23 -8.42 22.24 -35.19
C LYS A 23 -8.68 20.79 -34.77
N TRP A 24 -9.12 19.95 -35.70
CA TRP A 24 -9.37 18.52 -35.42
C TRP A 24 -8.07 17.75 -35.14
N LEU A 25 -7.00 18.03 -35.88
CA LEU A 25 -5.69 17.45 -35.61
C LEU A 25 -5.15 17.82 -34.22
N GLY A 26 -5.25 19.09 -33.84
CA GLY A 26 -4.83 19.55 -32.51
C GLY A 26 -5.60 18.85 -31.38
N LEU A 27 -6.92 18.71 -31.53
CA LEU A 27 -7.76 18.03 -30.54
C LEU A 27 -7.40 16.53 -30.40
N GLY A 28 -7.16 15.85 -31.52
CA GLY A 28 -6.74 14.45 -31.52
C GLY A 28 -5.40 14.23 -30.80
N LEU A 29 -4.45 15.13 -31.00
CA LEU A 29 -3.12 15.05 -30.40
C LEU A 29 -3.16 15.26 -28.88
N VAL A 30 -3.93 16.25 -28.40
CA VAL A 30 -4.14 16.49 -26.96
C VAL A 30 -4.84 15.30 -26.29
N THR A 31 -5.84 14.73 -26.95
CA THR A 31 -6.59 13.58 -26.41
C THR A 31 -5.70 12.34 -26.33
N GLY A 32 -4.90 12.07 -27.37
CA GLY A 32 -3.94 10.97 -27.38
C GLY A 32 -2.89 11.10 -26.27
N ALA A 33 -2.34 12.30 -26.06
CA ALA A 33 -1.38 12.56 -24.99
C ALA A 33 -1.98 12.36 -23.59
N ALA A 34 -3.23 12.77 -23.36
CA ALA A 34 -3.91 12.58 -22.08
C ALA A 34 -4.15 11.10 -21.76
N ILE A 35 -4.58 10.30 -22.75
CA ILE A 35 -4.78 8.85 -22.59
C ILE A 35 -3.45 8.15 -22.29
N LEU A 36 -2.38 8.51 -23.00
CA LEU A 36 -1.07 7.92 -22.80
C LEU A 36 -0.50 8.29 -21.42
N GLY A 37 -0.67 9.53 -20.97
CA GLY A 37 -0.28 9.98 -19.64
C GLY A 37 -1.02 9.25 -18.51
N LEU A 38 -2.33 9.04 -18.65
CA LEU A 38 -3.11 8.24 -17.69
C LEU A 38 -2.67 6.77 -17.68
N SER A 39 -2.43 6.18 -18.86
CA SER A 39 -1.97 4.79 -18.99
C SER A 39 -0.58 4.56 -18.40
N VAL A 40 0.36 5.49 -18.62
CA VAL A 40 1.69 5.43 -17.99
C VAL A 40 1.59 5.61 -16.48
N LYS A 41 0.73 6.51 -15.99
CA LYS A 41 0.54 6.72 -14.54
C LYS A 41 -0.05 5.49 -13.86
N THR A 42 -1.05 4.84 -14.47
CA THR A 42 -1.61 3.58 -13.93
C THR A 42 -0.61 2.44 -14.03
N TYR A 43 0.18 2.37 -15.11
CA TYR A 43 1.24 1.38 -15.28
C TYR A 43 2.35 1.53 -14.23
N ILE A 44 2.85 2.75 -13.97
CA ILE A 44 3.85 3.01 -12.91
C ILE A 44 3.27 2.66 -11.53
N ALA A 45 2.01 3.02 -11.27
CA ALA A 45 1.34 2.63 -10.02
C ALA A 45 1.16 1.09 -9.90
N SER A 46 1.08 0.38 -11.03
CA SER A 46 1.01 -1.08 -11.08
C SER A 46 2.38 -1.74 -10.94
N LEU A 47 3.44 -1.17 -11.52
CA LEU A 47 4.81 -1.66 -11.38
C LEU A 47 5.32 -1.55 -9.94
N ASN A 48 4.97 -0.47 -9.24
CA ASN A 48 5.23 -0.36 -7.80
C ASN A 48 4.47 -1.40 -6.95
N ARG A 49 3.53 -2.16 -7.53
CA ARG A 49 2.83 -3.27 -6.86
C ARG A 49 3.29 -4.66 -7.30
N GLN A 50 4.14 -4.77 -8.33
CA GLN A 50 4.47 -6.05 -8.94
C GLN A 50 5.94 -6.13 -9.35
N GLU A 51 6.82 -6.21 -8.36
CA GLU A 51 8.02 -7.05 -8.49
C GLU A 51 8.17 -7.85 -7.20
N VAL A 52 7.26 -8.82 -7.01
CA VAL A 52 7.60 -9.98 -6.18
C VAL A 52 8.67 -10.71 -6.99
N LYS A 53 9.93 -10.62 -6.56
CA LYS A 53 11.05 -11.35 -7.16
C LYS A 53 10.74 -12.84 -7.09
N ILE A 54 10.23 -13.42 -8.16
CA ILE A 54 9.90 -14.85 -8.22
C ILE A 54 11.21 -15.63 -8.29
N ALA A 55 11.32 -16.64 -7.42
CA ALA A 55 12.44 -17.56 -7.21
C ALA A 55 13.63 -17.01 -6.40
N GLU A 56 13.35 -16.47 -5.21
CA GLU A 56 14.33 -16.57 -4.13
C GLU A 56 14.37 -18.04 -3.66
N LEU A 57 15.58 -18.57 -3.46
CA LEU A 57 15.84 -19.90 -2.88
C LEU A 57 14.95 -20.12 -1.66
N ALA A 58 14.65 -21.39 -1.35
CA ALA A 58 14.03 -21.74 -0.08
C ALA A 58 14.78 -21.02 1.05
N THR A 59 14.16 -19.96 1.61
CA THR A 59 14.74 -19.26 2.74
C THR A 59 14.43 -20.13 3.94
N GLY A 60 15.45 -20.48 4.73
CA GLY A 60 15.23 -21.31 5.92
C GLY A 60 14.15 -20.73 6.85
N ASN A 61 13.80 -21.46 7.89
CA ASN A 61 13.00 -20.90 8.98
C ASN A 61 13.96 -20.30 10.02
N PRO A 62 14.05 -18.96 10.15
CA PRO A 62 13.01 -17.97 9.86
C PRO A 62 13.07 -17.31 8.47
N THR A 63 11.92 -16.78 8.01
CA THR A 63 11.84 -15.93 6.80
C THR A 63 11.77 -14.45 7.16
N THR A 64 12.31 -13.59 6.30
CA THR A 64 12.30 -12.13 6.47
C THR A 64 11.62 -11.48 5.27
N PHE A 65 10.71 -10.55 5.52
CA PHE A 65 10.04 -9.78 4.48
C PHE A 65 9.81 -8.34 4.96
N GLY A 66 9.69 -7.42 4.00
CA GLY A 66 9.58 -6.00 4.30
C GLY A 66 9.02 -5.22 3.12
N GLY A 67 9.35 -3.92 3.07
CA GLY A 67 8.80 -3.03 2.04
C GLY A 67 7.42 -2.48 2.41
N PHE A 68 7.11 -2.41 3.71
CA PHE A 68 5.91 -1.73 4.19
C PHE A 68 5.93 -0.28 3.73
N THR A 69 4.89 0.19 3.04
CA THR A 69 4.88 1.56 2.49
C THR A 69 4.45 2.61 3.50
N LYS A 70 3.78 2.18 4.57
CA LYS A 70 3.23 3.02 5.64
C LYS A 70 3.34 2.29 6.97
N GLU A 71 3.17 3.05 8.05
CA GLU A 71 2.97 2.47 9.38
C GLU A 71 1.69 1.62 9.41
N GLY A 72 1.70 0.52 10.16
CA GLY A 72 0.53 -0.35 10.30
C GLY A 72 0.75 -1.52 11.23
N LYS A 73 -0.28 -2.36 11.38
CA LYS A 73 -0.21 -3.64 12.12
C LYS A 73 -0.21 -4.81 11.17
N VAL A 74 0.67 -5.78 11.41
CA VAL A 74 0.80 -6.98 10.57
C VAL A 74 -0.38 -7.92 10.81
N ARG A 75 -0.95 -8.46 9.74
CA ARG A 75 -1.97 -9.50 9.79
C ARG A 75 -1.48 -10.71 8.99
N VAL A 76 -1.79 -11.88 9.50
CA VAL A 76 -1.35 -13.16 8.92
C VAL A 76 -2.57 -13.94 8.50
N TYR A 77 -2.65 -14.31 7.23
CA TYR A 77 -3.63 -15.27 6.72
C TYR A 77 -2.96 -16.59 6.41
N TYR A 78 -3.71 -17.68 6.59
CA TYR A 78 -3.18 -19.02 6.34
C TYR A 78 -4.24 -20.05 5.98
N ASN A 79 -3.78 -21.17 5.41
CA ASN A 79 -4.61 -22.34 5.14
C ASN A 79 -4.52 -23.35 6.29
N GLU A 80 -5.66 -23.99 6.58
CA GLU A 80 -5.76 -24.98 7.64
C GLU A 80 -4.86 -26.20 7.36
N GLY A 81 -3.94 -26.47 8.29
CA GLY A 81 -3.42 -27.81 8.56
C GLY A 81 -3.97 -28.27 9.89
N LYS A 82 -4.10 -29.60 10.11
CA LYS A 82 -4.63 -30.19 11.36
C LYS A 82 -3.78 -29.91 12.62
N LEU A 83 -2.70 -29.12 12.49
CA LEU A 83 -1.67 -28.93 13.49
C LEU A 83 -1.74 -27.53 14.10
N THR A 84 -1.53 -27.46 15.41
CA THR A 84 -1.52 -26.20 16.16
C THR A 84 -0.16 -25.55 16.00
N ARG A 85 0.01 -24.67 15.01
CA ARG A 85 1.31 -24.04 14.76
C ARG A 85 1.48 -22.78 15.61
N LYS A 86 2.71 -22.52 16.06
CA LYS A 86 3.08 -21.24 16.68
C LYS A 86 3.85 -20.39 15.66
N ILE A 87 3.57 -19.10 15.62
CA ILE A 87 4.34 -18.13 14.83
C ILE A 87 4.92 -17.06 15.75
N GLU A 88 6.22 -16.82 15.68
CA GLU A 88 6.86 -15.63 16.25
C GLU A 88 7.16 -14.65 15.14
N ILE A 89 6.77 -13.40 15.38
CA ILE A 89 7.06 -12.29 14.50
C ILE A 89 7.94 -11.31 15.28
N ARG A 90 9.14 -11.06 14.75
CA ARG A 90 10.07 -10.03 15.21
C ARG A 90 10.05 -8.84 14.25
N GLY A 91 9.54 -7.72 14.73
CA GLY A 91 9.80 -6.42 14.13
C GLY A 91 11.00 -5.72 14.80
N ALA A 92 11.35 -4.54 14.30
CA ALA A 92 12.46 -3.76 14.86
C ALA A 92 12.24 -3.34 16.33
N ARG A 93 10.97 -3.20 16.74
CA ARG A 93 10.58 -2.65 18.05
C ARG A 93 9.89 -3.66 18.97
N GLN A 94 9.40 -4.75 18.42
CA GLN A 94 8.62 -5.72 19.19
C GLN A 94 8.78 -7.13 18.67
N THR A 95 8.58 -8.07 19.56
CA THR A 95 8.50 -9.50 19.27
C THR A 95 7.21 -10.02 19.86
N ALA A 96 6.44 -10.77 19.08
CA ALA A 96 5.22 -11.39 19.56
C ALA A 96 5.11 -12.82 19.04
N SER A 97 4.56 -13.69 19.87
CA SER A 97 4.31 -15.10 19.54
C SER A 97 2.82 -15.38 19.59
N TYR A 98 2.30 -16.09 18.58
CA TYR A 98 0.90 -16.42 18.44
C TYR A 98 0.74 -17.91 18.21
N THR A 99 -0.25 -18.51 18.86
CA THR A 99 -0.76 -19.82 18.45
C THR A 99 -1.79 -19.57 17.36
N LEU A 100 -1.59 -20.17 16.19
CA LEU A 100 -2.49 -20.03 15.07
C LEU A 100 -3.74 -20.88 15.33
N PRO A 101 -4.93 -20.26 15.53
CA PRO A 101 -6.19 -21.01 15.62
C PRO A 101 -6.48 -21.77 14.32
N PRO A 102 -7.49 -22.64 14.26
CA PRO A 102 -7.97 -23.18 12.98
C PRO A 102 -8.55 -22.10 12.05
N ASP A 103 -8.80 -20.89 12.56
CA ASP A 103 -9.35 -19.77 11.79
C ASP A 103 -8.37 -19.25 10.73
N LYS A 104 -8.85 -18.61 9.66
CA LYS A 104 -8.00 -18.30 8.48
C LYS A 104 -7.09 -17.08 8.62
N ALA A 105 -7.22 -16.30 9.70
CA ALA A 105 -6.46 -15.08 9.88
C ALA A 105 -6.19 -14.76 11.36
N VAL A 106 -5.04 -14.15 11.64
CA VAL A 106 -4.64 -13.63 12.95
C VAL A 106 -4.17 -12.19 12.81
N ASP A 107 -4.79 -11.31 13.59
CA ASP A 107 -4.30 -9.96 13.82
C ASP A 107 -3.09 -10.00 14.75
N THR A 108 -1.93 -9.60 14.22
CA THR A 108 -0.72 -9.53 15.01
C THR A 108 -0.61 -8.10 15.50
N GLU A 109 -0.53 -7.91 16.81
CA GLU A 109 -0.29 -6.59 17.42
C GLU A 109 1.10 -6.00 17.06
N VAL A 110 1.86 -6.68 16.21
CA VAL A 110 3.13 -6.21 15.67
C VAL A 110 2.90 -5.04 14.71
N THR A 111 3.20 -3.85 15.21
CA THR A 111 3.39 -2.64 14.41
C THR A 111 4.69 -2.64 13.56
N VAL A 112 4.61 -2.01 12.40
CA VAL A 112 5.72 -1.83 11.45
C VAL A 112 5.71 -0.41 10.92
N MET A 113 6.87 0.17 10.63
CA MET A 113 7.01 1.48 9.98
C MET A 113 7.27 1.37 8.48
N SER A 114 7.13 2.50 7.77
CA SER A 114 7.52 2.58 6.37
C SER A 114 8.99 2.21 6.17
N GLY A 115 9.26 1.28 5.24
CA GLY A 115 10.59 0.79 4.91
C GLY A 115 11.14 -0.30 5.85
N GLU A 116 10.44 -0.66 6.93
CA GLU A 116 10.90 -1.72 7.83
C GLU A 116 10.78 -3.12 7.20
N SER A 117 11.41 -4.09 7.87
CA SER A 117 11.24 -5.52 7.62
C SER A 117 10.94 -6.22 8.93
N ILE A 118 10.25 -7.36 8.83
CA ILE A 118 10.00 -8.25 9.96
C ILE A 118 10.52 -9.65 9.63
N THR A 119 10.80 -10.40 10.69
CA THR A 119 11.21 -11.80 10.60
C THR A 119 10.13 -12.68 11.22
N ALA A 120 9.69 -13.70 10.50
CA ALA A 120 8.70 -14.67 10.97
C ALA A 120 9.33 -16.05 11.14
N THR A 121 9.14 -16.63 12.32
CA THR A 121 9.55 -18.00 12.66
C THR A 121 8.29 -18.82 12.93
N VAL A 122 8.15 -20.01 12.32
CA VAL A 122 7.03 -20.91 12.61
C VAL A 122 7.52 -22.18 13.29
N TRP A 123 6.84 -22.61 14.33
CA TRP A 123 7.08 -23.88 14.99
C TRP A 123 5.87 -24.79 14.86
N ASP A 124 6.15 -26.06 14.60
CA ASP A 124 5.15 -27.12 14.67
C ASP A 124 4.92 -27.53 16.13
N SER A 125 3.67 -27.83 16.50
CA SER A 125 3.29 -28.26 17.86
C SER A 125 3.91 -29.59 18.25
N ASP A 126 4.27 -30.42 17.28
CA ASP A 126 4.48 -31.86 17.48
C ASP A 126 5.91 -32.23 17.89
N GLY A 127 6.70 -31.27 18.38
CA GLY A 127 7.90 -31.56 19.16
C GLY A 127 9.25 -31.33 18.47
N GLY A 128 9.35 -30.28 17.66
CA GLY A 128 10.66 -29.63 17.43
C GLY A 128 11.42 -30.04 16.17
N ASN A 129 10.78 -30.69 15.20
CA ASN A 129 11.36 -30.76 13.86
C ASN A 129 11.39 -29.34 13.29
N MET A 130 12.61 -28.85 13.04
CA MET A 130 12.81 -27.58 12.37
C MET A 130 12.28 -27.70 10.96
N SER A 131 11.39 -26.79 10.65
CA SER A 131 10.82 -26.61 9.36
C SER A 131 11.88 -26.26 8.33
N TYR A 132 11.81 -26.89 7.16
CA TYR A 132 12.87 -26.82 6.17
C TYR A 132 12.97 -25.43 5.53
N GLY A 133 11.83 -24.81 5.22
CA GLY A 133 11.85 -23.42 4.78
C GLY A 133 10.62 -22.96 4.03
N TRP A 134 10.80 -21.80 3.41
CA TRP A 134 9.77 -21.03 2.73
C TRP A 134 10.16 -20.83 1.27
N ILE A 135 9.20 -20.97 0.36
CA ILE A 135 9.34 -20.48 -1.02
C ILE A 135 8.25 -19.47 -1.33
N LEU A 136 8.54 -18.59 -2.27
CA LEU A 136 7.51 -17.77 -2.88
C LEU A 136 6.58 -18.65 -3.73
N PRO A 137 5.26 -18.38 -3.74
CA PRO A 137 4.36 -19.08 -4.63
C PRO A 137 4.73 -18.81 -6.09
N SER A 138 4.55 -19.81 -6.94
CA SER A 138 4.55 -19.62 -8.38
C SER A 138 3.14 -19.24 -8.80
N ASN A 139 2.92 -18.00 -9.23
CA ASN A 139 1.58 -17.42 -9.44
C ASN A 139 0.75 -17.46 -8.14
N ASN A 140 -0.44 -18.06 -8.17
CA ASN A 140 -1.29 -18.29 -7.01
C ASN A 140 -1.24 -19.76 -6.57
N THR A 141 -0.11 -20.44 -6.72
CA THR A 141 0.02 -21.83 -6.31
C THR A 141 1.21 -22.06 -5.39
N CYS A 142 0.99 -22.90 -4.37
CA CYS A 142 2.01 -23.46 -3.48
C CYS A 142 2.23 -24.94 -3.78
N GLY A 143 3.47 -25.41 -3.65
CA GLY A 143 3.87 -26.76 -4.03
C GLY A 143 4.43 -26.83 -5.46
N LEU A 144 5.17 -27.90 -5.73
CA LEU A 144 5.83 -28.16 -7.01
C LEU A 144 5.62 -29.63 -7.40
N PRO A 145 5.45 -29.97 -8.69
CA PRO A 145 5.41 -31.35 -9.14
C PRO A 145 6.67 -32.12 -8.69
N PRO A 146 6.53 -33.39 -8.25
CA PRO A 146 5.36 -34.25 -8.36
C PRO A 146 4.40 -34.14 -7.17
N TYR A 147 4.69 -33.30 -6.19
CA TYR A 147 3.84 -33.12 -5.02
C TYR A 147 2.55 -32.37 -5.35
N THR A 148 1.64 -32.33 -4.38
CA THR A 148 0.35 -31.66 -4.57
C THR A 148 0.59 -30.16 -4.76
N VAL A 149 0.00 -29.60 -5.80
CA VAL A 149 -0.02 -28.16 -6.04
C VAL A 149 -1.34 -27.60 -5.51
N ARG A 150 -1.28 -26.65 -4.58
CA ARG A 150 -2.45 -26.02 -3.97
C ARG A 150 -2.68 -24.62 -4.52
N ASP A 151 -3.91 -24.36 -4.94
CA ASP A 151 -4.35 -23.00 -5.28
C ASP A 151 -4.54 -22.17 -4.00
N ILE A 152 -3.85 -21.05 -3.92
CA ILE A 152 -3.91 -20.10 -2.80
C ILE A 152 -4.70 -18.83 -3.14
N THR A 153 -5.34 -18.76 -4.30
CA THR A 153 -6.21 -17.65 -4.72
C THR A 153 -7.27 -17.28 -3.67
N PRO A 154 -7.95 -18.21 -2.99
CA PRO A 154 -8.94 -17.85 -1.97
C PRO A 154 -8.36 -17.04 -0.81
N TYR A 155 -7.14 -17.36 -0.36
CA TYR A 155 -6.48 -16.68 0.75
C TYR A 155 -5.98 -15.29 0.33
N ILE A 156 -5.39 -15.18 -0.87
CA ILE A 156 -5.01 -13.88 -1.46
C ILE A 156 -6.24 -12.99 -1.62
N THR A 157 -7.37 -13.55 -2.07
CA THR A 157 -8.62 -12.82 -2.25
C THR A 157 -9.18 -12.35 -0.90
N ALA A 158 -9.15 -13.19 0.13
CA ALA A 158 -9.61 -12.82 1.48
C ALA A 158 -8.78 -11.65 2.04
N ALA A 159 -7.46 -11.71 1.92
CA ALA A 159 -6.57 -10.65 2.37
C ALA A 159 -6.80 -9.33 1.60
N ARG A 160 -6.99 -9.40 0.28
CA ARG A 160 -7.31 -8.22 -0.54
C ARG A 160 -8.70 -7.65 -0.25
N ALA A 161 -9.69 -8.49 0.06
CA ALA A 161 -11.06 -8.04 0.36
C ALA A 161 -11.12 -7.16 1.62
N ALA A 162 -10.17 -7.30 2.54
CA ALA A 162 -10.02 -6.42 3.70
C ALA A 162 -9.49 -5.01 3.33
N GLY A 163 -9.12 -4.76 2.07
CA GLY A 163 -8.55 -3.49 1.63
C GLY A 163 -7.08 -3.29 2.01
N GLU A 164 -6.44 -4.34 2.50
CA GLU A 164 -5.07 -4.31 3.02
C GLU A 164 -4.04 -4.50 1.91
N PRO A 165 -2.90 -3.79 1.94
CA PRO A 165 -1.78 -4.09 1.07
C PRO A 165 -1.18 -5.46 1.45
N LEU A 166 -1.00 -6.31 0.43
CA LEU A 166 -0.23 -7.54 0.56
C LEU A 166 1.27 -7.22 0.55
N VAL A 167 2.00 -7.82 1.49
CA VAL A 167 3.44 -7.61 1.66
C VAL A 167 4.21 -8.82 1.17
N SER A 168 3.81 -10.02 1.60
CA SER A 168 4.48 -11.25 1.22
C SER A 168 3.51 -12.42 1.24
N THR A 169 3.76 -13.39 0.37
CA THR A 169 3.09 -14.69 0.38
C THR A 169 4.16 -15.75 0.36
N GLN A 170 4.09 -16.70 1.28
CA GLN A 170 5.11 -17.74 1.47
C GLN A 170 4.44 -19.11 1.57
N CYS A 171 4.99 -20.08 0.87
CA CYS A 171 4.59 -21.48 0.91
C CYS A 171 5.57 -22.26 1.78
N TRP A 172 5.04 -23.17 2.59
CA TRP A 172 5.77 -23.88 3.63
C TRP A 172 5.99 -25.35 3.28
N SER A 173 7.15 -25.87 3.69
CA SER A 173 7.42 -27.30 3.75
C SER A 173 7.85 -27.69 5.17
N ASP A 174 7.12 -28.61 5.80
CA ASP A 174 7.48 -29.16 7.12
C ASP A 174 8.31 -30.45 7.03
N TRP A 175 8.46 -31.03 5.84
CA TRP A 175 9.10 -32.32 5.65
C TRP A 175 10.03 -32.38 4.43
N GLU A 176 11.27 -32.82 4.66
CA GLU A 176 12.19 -33.31 3.63
C GLU A 176 12.07 -34.83 3.59
N ASP A 177 11.71 -35.37 2.43
CA ASP A 177 11.77 -36.80 2.20
C ASP A 177 13.23 -37.19 1.96
N PRO A 178 13.85 -38.03 2.82
CA PRO A 178 15.24 -38.44 2.60
C PRO A 178 15.47 -39.16 1.27
N SER A 179 14.40 -39.68 0.64
CA SER A 179 14.42 -40.35 -0.65
C SER A 179 14.12 -39.42 -1.84
N ASP A 180 13.64 -38.21 -1.59
CA ASP A 180 13.37 -37.19 -2.60
C ASP A 180 13.86 -35.82 -2.12
N PRO A 181 14.97 -35.29 -2.67
CA PRO A 181 15.54 -34.02 -2.23
C PRO A 181 14.65 -32.80 -2.54
N ARG A 182 13.49 -33.01 -3.16
CA ARG A 182 12.49 -31.97 -3.40
C ARG A 182 11.62 -31.82 -2.16
N LEU A 183 11.51 -30.60 -1.66
CA LEU A 183 10.64 -30.27 -0.54
C LEU A 183 9.19 -30.10 -1.03
N ASP A 184 8.24 -30.63 -0.25
CA ASP A 184 6.81 -30.45 -0.52
C ASP A 184 6.32 -29.13 0.09
N PHE A 185 6.20 -28.08 -0.71
CA PHE A 185 5.77 -26.76 -0.24
C PHE A 185 4.24 -26.56 -0.21
N ASN A 186 3.48 -27.63 0.06
CA ASN A 186 2.02 -27.58 0.02
C ASN A 186 1.36 -27.62 1.41
N ASP A 187 2.13 -27.82 2.48
CA ASP A 187 1.58 -28.08 3.82
C ASP A 187 0.87 -26.87 4.42
N PHE A 188 1.38 -25.69 4.13
CA PHE A 188 0.91 -24.44 4.71
C PHE A 188 1.26 -23.22 3.86
N VAL A 189 0.46 -22.15 3.97
CA VAL A 189 0.71 -20.85 3.34
C VAL A 189 0.61 -19.76 4.40
N LEU A 190 1.53 -18.80 4.36
CA LEU A 190 1.43 -17.54 5.07
C LEU A 190 1.25 -16.40 4.07
N ILE A 191 0.22 -15.60 4.26
CA ILE A 191 0.04 -14.33 3.55
C ILE A 191 0.11 -13.23 4.59
N PHE A 192 1.13 -12.39 4.44
CA PHE A 192 1.33 -11.22 5.27
C PHE A 192 0.72 -10.00 4.58
N SER A 193 -0.17 -9.36 5.30
CA SER A 193 -0.71 -8.05 4.99
C SER A 193 -0.49 -7.12 6.17
N TYR A 194 -0.91 -5.87 6.02
CA TYR A 194 -0.99 -4.97 7.16
C TYR A 194 -2.18 -4.05 7.02
N ILE A 195 -2.72 -3.66 8.18
CA ILE A 195 -3.71 -2.59 8.28
C ILE A 195 -2.91 -1.29 8.40
N PRO A 196 -2.86 -0.43 7.37
CA PRO A 196 -2.16 0.83 7.50
C PRO A 196 -2.83 1.64 8.60
N VAL A 197 -2.04 2.23 9.50
CA VAL A 197 -2.57 3.30 10.32
C VAL A 197 -3.05 4.36 9.33
N GLU A 198 -4.34 4.72 9.41
CA GLU A 198 -4.79 5.93 8.74
C GLU A 198 -3.93 7.03 9.35
N SER A 199 -2.90 7.46 8.62
CA SER A 199 -2.19 8.70 8.90
C SER A 199 -3.30 9.69 9.08
N ASP A 200 -3.60 10.08 10.33
CA ASP A 200 -4.64 11.02 10.68
C ASP A 200 -4.60 12.06 9.59
N LYS A 201 -5.66 12.08 8.75
CA LYS A 201 -5.70 12.93 7.55
C LYS A 201 -5.16 14.25 8.02
N ALA A 202 -3.92 14.60 7.62
CA ALA A 202 -3.15 15.63 8.27
C ALA A 202 -4.13 16.74 8.57
N CYS A 203 -4.40 17.00 9.87
CA CYS A 203 -5.48 17.89 10.27
C CYS A 203 -5.08 19.24 9.67
N MET A 204 -5.47 19.47 8.42
CA MET A 204 -5.13 20.64 7.66
C MET A 204 -6.04 21.63 8.31
N ILE A 205 -5.48 22.39 9.26
CA ILE A 205 -6.15 23.52 9.86
C ILE A 205 -6.48 24.44 8.69
N GLN A 206 -7.71 24.33 8.18
CA GLN A 206 -8.19 25.15 7.09
C GLN A 206 -8.59 26.48 7.68
N GLY A 207 -7.64 27.42 7.68
CA GLY A 207 -7.86 28.80 8.05
C GLY A 207 -7.82 29.03 9.56
N PHE A 208 -6.87 29.86 10.00
CA PHE A 208 -6.99 30.55 11.27
C PHE A 208 -7.80 31.81 11.02
N LYS A 209 -8.95 31.95 11.69
CA LYS A 209 -9.61 33.26 11.77
C LYS A 209 -9.01 33.99 12.97
N VAL A 210 -8.18 34.99 12.71
CA VAL A 210 -7.69 35.88 13.77
C VAL A 210 -8.78 36.92 14.02
N GLU A 211 -9.51 36.79 15.11
CA GLU A 211 -10.44 37.82 15.57
C GLU A 211 -9.67 38.79 16.48
N GLY A 212 -9.64 40.07 16.09
CA GLY A 212 -9.19 41.14 16.98
C GLY A 212 -10.15 41.32 18.16
N PRO A 213 -9.73 42.00 19.24
CA PRO A 213 -10.55 42.24 20.43
C PRO A 213 -11.85 43.04 20.17
N ASP A 214 -12.01 43.60 18.96
CA ASP A 214 -13.15 44.38 18.51
C ASP A 214 -14.03 43.67 17.45
N ASN A 215 -13.74 42.39 17.13
CA ASN A 215 -14.37 41.64 16.03
C ASN A 215 -14.24 42.30 14.64
N SER A 216 -13.32 43.25 14.44
CA SER A 216 -13.11 43.90 13.13
C SER A 216 -12.07 43.14 12.30
N PRO A 217 -12.37 42.72 11.06
CA PRO A 217 -11.45 42.00 10.19
C PRO A 217 -10.39 42.92 9.52
N SER A 218 -9.83 43.88 10.26
CA SER A 218 -8.98 44.93 9.70
C SER A 218 -7.65 45.07 10.45
N GLY A 219 -6.74 44.12 10.22
CA GLY A 219 -5.34 44.24 10.62
C GLY A 219 -4.40 43.79 9.49
N PRO A 220 -3.17 44.34 9.38
CA PRO A 220 -2.22 44.05 8.29
C PRO A 220 -1.69 42.60 8.26
N PHE A 221 -2.25 41.71 9.08
CA PHE A 221 -1.83 40.33 9.26
C PHE A 221 -2.88 39.30 8.81
N ALA A 222 -4.01 39.72 8.22
CA ALA A 222 -5.10 38.83 7.82
C ALA A 222 -4.68 37.74 6.80
N ASP A 223 -3.55 37.90 6.11
CA ASP A 223 -3.04 36.95 5.11
C ASP A 223 -1.72 36.26 5.51
N GLN A 224 -1.27 36.35 6.76
CA GLN A 224 -0.06 35.60 7.15
C GLN A 224 -0.36 34.11 7.36
N ILE A 225 0.11 33.30 6.42
CA ILE A 225 0.18 31.85 6.57
C ILE A 225 1.25 31.54 7.63
N VAL A 226 0.83 31.35 8.88
CA VAL A 226 1.71 30.84 9.95
C VAL A 226 1.90 29.33 9.71
N ARG A 227 3.06 28.93 9.18
CA ARG A 227 3.47 27.52 9.18
C ARG A 227 3.92 27.15 10.59
N LEU A 228 3.04 26.51 11.35
CA LEU A 228 3.43 25.81 12.58
C LEU A 228 4.23 24.56 12.18
N THR A 229 5.55 24.61 12.38
CA THR A 229 6.41 23.43 12.29
C THR A 229 6.50 22.80 13.68
N GLY A 230 5.38 22.19 14.11
CA GLY A 230 5.35 21.39 15.34
C GLY A 230 5.79 19.97 15.04
N GLY A 231 6.92 19.54 15.60
CA GLY A 231 7.29 18.13 15.69
C GLY A 231 6.40 17.41 16.70
N PRO A 232 6.32 16.06 16.63
CA PRO A 232 5.50 15.28 17.53
C PRO A 232 6.21 15.13 18.88
N GLU A 233 6.09 16.10 19.79
CA GLU A 233 6.40 15.86 21.20
C GLU A 233 5.80 16.95 22.11
N ASP A 234 5.10 16.45 23.14
CA ASP A 234 4.57 17.13 24.33
C ASP A 234 3.30 18.00 24.22
N ASN A 235 2.15 17.38 24.53
CA ASN A 235 0.83 18.02 24.64
C ASN A 235 0.61 18.81 25.96
N SER A 236 1.68 19.23 26.64
CA SER A 236 1.59 19.79 28.00
C SER A 236 1.78 21.31 28.09
N ASN A 237 1.98 22.03 26.98
CA ASN A 237 2.10 23.50 27.02
C ASN A 237 1.32 24.19 25.88
N PRO A 238 0.33 25.05 26.17
CA PRO A 238 -0.22 25.95 25.16
C PRO A 238 0.87 26.94 24.74
N TYR A 239 1.17 27.01 23.43
CA TYR A 239 2.08 28.00 22.87
C TYR A 239 1.50 29.41 23.11
N PHE A 240 2.02 30.11 24.12
CA PHE A 240 1.70 31.51 24.39
C PHE A 240 2.56 32.43 23.52
N LEU A 241 2.07 32.76 22.32
CA LEU A 241 2.57 33.90 21.54
C LEU A 241 1.75 35.14 21.90
N GLY A 242 2.28 35.94 22.83
CA GLY A 242 1.96 37.37 23.01
C GLY A 242 0.51 37.82 22.79
N GLY A 243 -0.45 37.26 23.53
CA GLY A 243 -1.84 37.75 23.57
C GLY A 243 -2.79 37.19 22.51
N LEU A 244 -2.37 36.21 21.70
CA LEU A 244 -3.24 35.52 20.75
C LEU A 244 -3.83 34.25 21.38
N ASN A 245 -5.15 34.20 21.57
CA ASN A 245 -5.84 32.95 21.92
C ASN A 245 -6.09 32.16 20.63
N LEU A 246 -5.30 31.11 20.40
CA LEU A 246 -5.56 30.15 19.32
C LEU A 246 -6.54 29.09 19.81
N TYR A 247 -7.79 29.17 19.33
CA TYR A 247 -8.76 28.10 19.54
C TYR A 247 -8.59 27.06 18.42
N LEU A 248 -8.07 25.89 18.76
CA LEU A 248 -8.14 24.72 17.90
C LEU A 248 -9.57 24.19 17.96
N SER A 249 -10.42 24.57 17.00
CA SER A 249 -11.73 23.93 16.85
C SER A 249 -11.55 22.57 16.19
N ASP A 250 -11.78 21.51 16.96
CA ASP A 250 -12.21 20.19 16.51
C ASP A 250 -11.34 19.46 15.47
N CYS A 251 -10.17 18.95 15.88
CA CYS A 251 -9.66 17.70 15.30
C CYS A 251 -10.38 16.53 16.01
N VAL A 252 -11.63 16.25 15.62
CA VAL A 252 -12.37 15.07 16.09
C VAL A 252 -11.73 13.84 15.44
N GLY A 253 -10.81 13.20 16.15
CA GLY A 253 -10.10 12.01 15.65
C GLY A 253 -9.12 11.36 16.62
N PHE A 254 -8.62 12.08 17.62
CA PHE A 254 -7.81 11.47 18.68
C PHE A 254 -8.71 10.71 19.66
N ARG A 255 -8.82 9.38 19.50
CA ARG A 255 -9.17 8.50 20.63
C ARG A 255 -7.87 8.09 21.31
N VAL A 256 -7.78 8.42 22.60
CA VAL A 256 -6.79 7.86 23.54
C VAL A 256 -7.08 6.38 23.75
#